data_AF-A0A2E6H9D8-F1
#
_entry.id   AF-A0A2E6H9D8-F1
#
_cell.length_a   1.000
_cell.length_b   1.000
_cell.length_c   1.000
_cell.angle_alpha   90.00
_cell.angle_beta   90.00
_cell.angle_gamma   90.00
#
_symmetry.space_group_name_H-M   'P 1'
#
loop_
_entity.id
_entity.type
_entity.pdbx_description
1 polymer ?
#
loop_
_entity_poly.entity_id
_entity_poly.type
_entity_poly.pdbx_seq_one_letter_code
_entity_poly.pdbx_strand_id
1 'polypeptide(L)'
;MKTITIMTIWALFLSTGLFSKETKDRALFRFDNEVVFLSEAKELIKYLDDFRCLKDDWLSLKVTKLTKKDYLHLPNLGFKKKSLSEERVFINRFIDLQKLKAFTKDQLVKIEDSELAAINKTSCFPKGHKTWPLEVQELVKLELYIKSRYVKDSDNSVEQTRRLNSFFTSIIRKSNETLFF
;
A
#
# COMPACT_ATOMS: atom_id res chain seq x y z
N MET A 1 -41.31 -20.33 47.34
CA MET A 1 -41.53 -18.87 47.23
C MET A 1 -40.19 -18.16 47.18
N LYS A 2 -39.80 -17.69 46.00
CA LYS A 2 -38.95 -16.51 45.74
C LYS A 2 -39.12 -16.16 44.26
N THR A 3 -39.14 -14.87 44.02
CA THR A 3 -39.85 -14.12 42.98
C THR A 3 -39.21 -14.16 41.60
N ILE A 4 -40.09 -13.98 40.61
CA ILE A 4 -39.86 -13.81 39.17
C ILE A 4 -39.07 -12.52 38.88
N THR A 5 -38.12 -12.60 37.96
CA THR A 5 -37.73 -11.45 37.13
C THR A 5 -37.61 -11.89 35.67
N ILE A 6 -38.72 -11.77 34.94
CA ILE A 6 -38.75 -11.76 33.48
C ILE A 6 -38.49 -10.31 33.09
N MET A 7 -37.39 -10.03 32.39
CA MET A 7 -37.21 -8.78 31.66
C MET A 7 -36.77 -9.11 30.24
N THR A 8 -37.77 -9.17 29.37
CA THR A 8 -37.70 -8.97 27.93
C THR A 8 -37.00 -7.64 27.61
N ILE A 9 -35.91 -7.70 26.83
CA ILE A 9 -35.60 -6.68 25.82
C ILE A 9 -35.24 -7.40 24.52
N TRP A 10 -36.27 -7.58 23.70
CA TRP A 10 -36.14 -7.63 22.25
C TRP A 10 -35.80 -6.22 21.76
N ALA A 11 -34.55 -6.00 21.35
CA ALA A 11 -34.06 -4.93 20.46
C ALA A 11 -32.53 -5.14 20.38
N LEU A 12 -31.84 -5.33 19.26
CA LEU A 12 -32.10 -4.90 17.90
C LEU A 12 -31.68 -6.01 16.91
N PHE A 13 -32.66 -6.57 16.21
CA PHE A 13 -32.48 -6.90 14.79
C PHE A 13 -32.45 -5.55 14.04
N LEU A 14 -31.25 -4.98 13.85
CA LEU A 14 -31.01 -3.80 13.01
C LEU A 14 -29.50 -3.61 12.76
N SER A 15 -28.91 -4.56 12.04
CA SER A 15 -28.04 -4.18 10.93
C SER A 15 -28.71 -4.70 9.65
N THR A 16 -29.83 -4.03 9.36
CA THR A 16 -30.34 -3.87 8.01
C THR A 16 -29.20 -3.75 7.02
N GLY A 17 -29.33 -4.49 5.92
CA GLY A 17 -28.36 -4.53 4.85
C GLY A 17 -27.76 -3.18 4.54
N LEU A 18 -26.43 -3.13 4.60
CA LEU A 18 -25.73 -2.54 3.49
C LEU A 18 -26.08 -3.42 2.29
N PHE A 19 -27.17 -3.05 1.63
CA PHE A 19 -27.24 -3.15 0.18
C PHE A 19 -25.90 -2.59 -0.30
N SER A 20 -24.95 -3.49 -0.53
CA SER A 20 -23.93 -3.28 -1.53
C SER A 20 -24.74 -2.93 -2.76
N LYS A 21 -24.83 -1.62 -3.02
CA LYS A 21 -25.16 -1.12 -4.33
C LYS A 21 -24.21 -1.91 -5.22
N GLU A 22 -24.73 -2.83 -6.04
CA GLU A 22 -23.96 -3.55 -7.05
C GLU A 22 -23.36 -2.51 -7.99
N THR A 23 -22.33 -1.83 -7.51
CA THR A 23 -21.34 -1.19 -8.35
C THR A 23 -20.65 -2.39 -8.96
N LYS A 24 -20.84 -2.57 -10.28
CA LYS A 24 -20.05 -3.51 -11.06
C LYS A 24 -18.60 -3.06 -10.98
N ASP A 25 -17.94 -3.43 -9.89
CA ASP A 25 -16.55 -3.09 -9.68
C ASP A 25 -15.72 -3.97 -10.60
N ARG A 26 -14.71 -3.36 -11.22
CA ARG A 26 -13.90 -4.02 -12.24
C ARG A 26 -12.68 -4.60 -11.57
N ALA A 27 -12.45 -5.90 -11.71
CA ALA A 27 -11.17 -6.50 -11.35
C ALA A 27 -10.06 -5.90 -12.23
N LEU A 28 -8.98 -5.41 -11.61
CA LEU A 28 -7.86 -4.82 -12.34
C LEU A 28 -6.71 -5.80 -12.50
N PHE A 29 -6.31 -6.40 -11.39
CA PHE A 29 -5.22 -7.36 -11.36
C PHE A 29 -5.42 -8.37 -10.25
N ARG A 30 -4.81 -9.54 -10.42
CA ARG A 30 -4.55 -10.50 -9.35
C ARG A 30 -3.07 -10.50 -9.08
N PHE A 31 -2.72 -10.46 -7.81
CA PHE A 31 -1.38 -10.75 -7.33
C PHE A 31 -1.52 -11.87 -6.30
N ASP A 32 -0.79 -12.97 -6.51
CA ASP A 32 -0.95 -14.21 -5.76
C ASP A 32 -2.42 -14.69 -5.75
N ASN A 33 -3.05 -14.77 -4.57
CA ASN A 33 -4.45 -15.22 -4.40
C ASN A 33 -5.43 -14.07 -4.22
N GLU A 34 -4.99 -12.82 -4.31
CA GLU A 34 -5.81 -11.63 -4.07
C GLU A 34 -6.16 -10.94 -5.39
N VAL A 35 -7.46 -10.78 -5.65
CA VAL A 35 -7.97 -9.98 -6.77
C VAL A 35 -8.22 -8.57 -6.26
N VAL A 36 -7.56 -7.60 -6.88
CA VAL A 36 -7.73 -6.18 -6.56
C VAL A 36 -8.69 -5.56 -7.55
N PHE A 37 -9.76 -4.97 -7.02
CA PHE A 37 -10.77 -4.27 -7.81
C PHE A 37 -10.43 -2.80 -8.01
N LEU A 38 -11.13 -2.12 -8.93
CA LEU A 38 -10.87 -0.74 -9.30
C LEU A 38 -11.13 0.21 -8.13
N SER A 39 -12.17 -0.03 -7.32
CA SER A 39 -12.44 0.81 -6.14
C SER A 39 -11.32 0.69 -5.10
N GLU A 40 -10.89 -0.54 -4.81
CA GLU A 40 -9.78 -0.84 -3.89
C GLU A 40 -8.46 -0.25 -4.39
N ALA A 41 -8.14 -0.41 -5.68
CA ALA A 41 -6.96 0.19 -6.26
C ALA A 41 -6.96 1.71 -6.11
N LYS A 42 -8.10 2.37 -6.34
CA LYS A 42 -8.24 3.83 -6.14
C LYS A 42 -7.99 4.23 -4.68
N GLU A 43 -8.44 3.42 -3.73
CA GLU A 43 -8.20 3.66 -2.31
C GLU A 43 -6.72 3.49 -1.95
N LEU A 44 -6.09 2.39 -2.37
CA LEU A 44 -4.66 2.16 -2.14
C LEU A 44 -3.78 3.24 -2.78
N ILE A 45 -4.17 3.71 -3.96
CA ILE A 45 -3.54 4.83 -4.66
C ILE A 45 -3.64 6.13 -3.86
N LYS A 46 -4.76 6.37 -3.16
CA LYS A 46 -4.90 7.52 -2.27
C LYS A 46 -3.90 7.43 -1.10
N TYR A 47 -3.74 6.26 -0.50
CA TYR A 47 -2.73 6.07 0.55
C TYR A 47 -1.30 6.24 0.04
N LEU A 48 -1.04 5.92 -1.22
CA LEU A 48 0.23 6.22 -1.87
C LEU A 48 0.48 7.75 -1.95
N ASP A 49 -0.56 8.58 -2.05
CA ASP A 49 -0.40 10.03 -2.00
C ASP A 49 0.03 10.51 -0.62
N ASP A 50 -0.65 10.06 0.42
CA ASP A 50 -0.30 10.36 1.80
C ASP A 50 1.13 9.89 2.13
N PHE A 51 1.50 8.73 1.61
CA PHE A 51 2.84 8.17 1.72
C PHE A 51 3.91 9.04 1.05
N ARG A 52 3.65 9.53 -0.17
CA ARG A 52 4.54 10.46 -0.87
C ARG A 52 4.65 11.80 -0.16
N CYS A 53 3.56 12.28 0.43
CA CYS A 53 3.59 13.51 1.21
C CYS A 53 4.63 13.43 2.32
N LEU A 54 4.80 12.26 2.94
CA LEU A 54 5.77 12.10 4.01
C LEU A 54 7.21 12.42 3.55
N LYS A 55 7.63 12.12 2.30
CA LYS A 55 9.06 12.19 1.89
C LYS A 55 9.32 12.25 0.36
N ASP A 56 10.42 12.90 -0.01
CA ASP A 56 10.83 13.12 -1.41
C ASP A 56 11.79 12.07 -2.01
N ASP A 57 12.44 11.24 -1.20
CA ASP A 57 13.63 10.47 -1.60
C ASP A 57 13.56 8.96 -1.35
N TRP A 58 12.36 8.42 -1.13
CA TRP A 58 12.17 7.03 -0.71
C TRP A 58 12.60 5.99 -1.74
N LEU A 59 13.26 4.95 -1.25
CA LEU A 59 13.89 3.92 -2.08
C LEU A 59 12.85 3.00 -2.68
N SER A 60 11.85 2.60 -1.91
CA SER A 60 10.70 1.81 -2.38
C SER A 60 10.02 2.43 -3.62
N LEU A 61 9.85 3.76 -3.63
CA LEU A 61 9.29 4.50 -4.77
C LEU A 61 10.28 4.61 -5.94
N LYS A 62 11.57 4.80 -5.65
CA LYS A 62 12.63 4.87 -6.68
C LYS A 62 12.77 3.54 -7.43
N VAL A 63 12.81 2.40 -6.73
CA VAL A 63 13.01 1.08 -7.35
C VAL A 63 11.81 0.66 -8.20
N THR A 64 10.60 0.99 -7.75
CA THR A 64 9.35 0.79 -8.51
C THR A 64 9.14 1.84 -9.59
N LYS A 65 10.02 2.85 -9.70
CA LYS A 65 9.92 3.97 -10.63
C LYS A 65 8.60 4.72 -10.48
N LEU A 66 8.05 4.79 -9.27
CA LEU A 66 6.89 5.62 -8.94
C LEU A 66 7.37 7.04 -8.63
N THR A 67 7.72 7.83 -9.66
CA THR A 67 8.32 9.17 -9.48
C THR A 67 7.29 10.30 -9.39
N LYS A 68 7.66 11.45 -8.80
CA LYS A 68 6.82 12.67 -8.78
C LYS A 68 6.43 13.15 -10.20
N LYS A 69 7.28 12.92 -11.21
CA LYS A 69 7.05 13.41 -12.59
C LYS A 69 6.09 12.53 -13.40
N ASP A 70 6.04 11.24 -13.13
CA ASP A 70 5.08 10.33 -13.80
C ASP A 70 3.62 10.61 -13.38
N TYR A 71 3.39 11.38 -12.30
CA TYR A 71 2.11 11.43 -11.58
C TYR A 71 1.75 12.82 -11.01
N LEU A 72 2.03 13.92 -11.71
CA LEU A 72 1.47 15.24 -11.34
C LEU A 72 -0.05 15.17 -11.12
N HIS A 73 -0.71 14.24 -11.82
CA HIS A 73 -2.01 13.71 -11.43
C HIS A 73 -1.94 12.17 -11.50
N LEU A 74 -2.28 11.50 -10.40
CA LEU A 74 -2.50 10.05 -10.43
C LEU A 74 -3.49 9.72 -11.56
N PRO A 75 -3.26 8.68 -12.38
CA PRO A 75 -4.16 8.38 -13.46
C PRO A 75 -5.55 8.13 -12.88
N ASN A 76 -6.55 8.81 -13.44
CA ASN A 76 -7.93 8.50 -13.15
C ASN A 76 -8.24 7.16 -13.81
N LEU A 77 -7.92 6.06 -13.10
CA LEU A 77 -8.04 4.69 -13.57
C LEU A 77 -9.43 4.50 -14.21
N GLY A 78 -9.41 4.40 -15.53
CA GLY A 78 -10.60 4.48 -16.38
C GLY A 78 -10.38 3.87 -17.77
N PHE A 79 -9.13 3.48 -18.07
CA PHE A 79 -8.69 2.69 -19.20
C PHE A 79 -9.20 3.21 -20.55
N LYS A 80 -9.20 4.54 -20.71
CA LYS A 80 -9.53 5.15 -22.00
C LYS A 80 -8.44 4.80 -23.00
N LYS A 81 -8.82 4.52 -24.26
CA LYS A 81 -7.87 4.09 -25.32
C LYS A 81 -6.64 4.99 -25.45
N LYS A 82 -6.78 6.30 -25.20
CA LYS A 82 -5.71 7.30 -25.28
C LYS A 82 -4.71 7.23 -24.12
N SER A 83 -5.12 6.78 -22.93
CA SER A 83 -4.29 6.72 -21.71
C SER A 83 -3.94 5.28 -21.29
N LEU A 84 -4.42 4.28 -22.02
CA LEU A 84 -4.30 2.87 -21.66
C LEU A 84 -2.86 2.39 -21.44
N SER A 85 -1.90 2.87 -22.24
CA SER A 85 -0.49 2.51 -22.10
C SER A 85 0.11 3.08 -20.80
N GLU A 86 -0.17 4.34 -20.50
CA GLU A 86 0.31 5.02 -19.28
C GLU A 86 -0.32 4.42 -18.03
N GLU A 87 -1.63 4.17 -18.05
CA GLU A 87 -2.35 3.51 -16.98
C GLU A 87 -1.83 2.10 -16.74
N ARG A 88 -1.55 1.32 -17.79
CA ARG A 88 -0.93 0.00 -17.67
C ARG A 88 0.46 0.07 -17.05
N VAL A 89 1.31 0.98 -17.49
CA VAL A 89 2.66 1.16 -16.93
C VAL A 89 2.58 1.51 -15.45
N PHE A 90 1.67 2.40 -15.06
CA PHE A 90 1.44 2.73 -13.66
C PHE A 90 0.95 1.53 -12.85
N ILE A 91 -0.07 0.80 -13.34
CA ILE A 91 -0.61 -0.38 -12.65
C ILE A 91 0.49 -1.42 -12.44
N ASN A 92 1.36 -1.67 -13.43
CA ASN A 92 2.48 -2.60 -13.26
C ASN A 92 3.45 -2.16 -12.15
N ARG A 93 3.85 -0.88 -12.15
CA ARG A 93 4.73 -0.33 -11.09
C ARG A 93 4.06 -0.36 -9.72
N PHE A 94 2.75 -0.15 -9.69
CA PHE A 94 1.95 -0.24 -8.47
C PHE A 94 1.86 -1.67 -7.95
N ILE A 95 1.67 -2.65 -8.85
CA ILE A 95 1.74 -4.09 -8.52
C ILE A 95 3.13 -4.44 -7.96
N ASP A 96 4.21 -3.94 -8.56
CA ASP A 96 5.57 -4.16 -8.05
C ASP A 96 5.74 -3.63 -6.61
N LEU A 97 5.15 -2.48 -6.29
CA LEU A 97 5.12 -1.95 -4.92
C LEU A 97 4.33 -2.86 -3.98
N GLN A 98 3.16 -3.36 -4.40
CA GLN A 98 2.35 -4.27 -3.61
C GLN A 98 3.07 -5.60 -3.34
N LYS A 99 3.75 -6.15 -4.34
CA LYS A 99 4.61 -7.35 -4.21
C LYS A 99 5.72 -7.14 -3.19
N LEU A 100 6.40 -5.99 -3.24
CA LEU A 100 7.41 -5.63 -2.25
C LEU A 100 6.83 -5.55 -0.83
N LYS A 101 5.67 -4.89 -0.70
CA LYS A 101 4.98 -4.75 0.58
C LYS A 101 4.61 -6.12 1.15
N ALA A 102 4.00 -6.98 0.34
CA ALA A 102 3.65 -8.34 0.73
C ALA A 102 4.87 -9.14 1.20
N PHE A 103 5.96 -9.13 0.43
CA PHE A 103 7.22 -9.75 0.84
C PHE A 103 7.68 -9.26 2.23
N THR A 104 7.60 -7.94 2.48
CA THR A 104 8.00 -7.39 3.78
C THR A 104 7.07 -7.71 4.93
N LYS A 105 5.78 -8.00 4.70
CA LYS A 105 4.87 -8.46 5.76
C LYS A 105 5.34 -9.80 6.35
N ASP A 106 5.89 -10.66 5.50
CA ASP A 106 6.42 -11.97 5.91
C ASP A 106 7.77 -11.86 6.63
N GLN A 107 8.44 -10.70 6.52
CA GLN A 107 9.67 -10.46 7.26
C GLN A 107 9.30 -9.95 8.66
N LEU A 108 9.83 -10.61 9.71
CA LEU A 108 9.61 -10.27 11.12
C LEU A 108 10.34 -8.96 11.53
N VAL A 109 10.10 -7.87 10.80
CA VAL A 109 10.69 -6.57 11.07
C VAL A 109 9.80 -5.88 12.11
N LYS A 110 10.24 -5.91 13.36
CA LYS A 110 9.66 -5.07 14.40
C LYS A 110 10.19 -3.67 14.22
N ILE A 111 9.30 -2.74 13.88
CA ILE A 111 9.60 -1.32 13.84
C ILE A 111 9.13 -0.72 15.13
N GLU A 112 10.02 -0.04 15.82
CA GLU A 112 9.70 0.58 17.09
C GLU A 112 8.90 1.86 16.88
N ASP A 113 7.99 2.15 17.81
CA ASP A 113 7.23 3.41 17.82
C ASP A 113 8.15 4.64 17.82
N SER A 114 9.37 4.50 18.37
CA SER A 114 10.43 5.51 18.37
C SER A 114 10.88 5.87 16.94
N GLU A 115 11.06 4.88 16.07
CA GLU A 115 11.43 5.06 14.66
C GLU A 115 10.30 5.72 13.87
N LEU A 116 9.05 5.31 14.11
CA LEU A 116 7.87 5.92 13.49
C LEU A 116 7.64 7.36 13.96
N ALA A 117 7.92 7.66 15.23
CA ALA A 117 7.88 9.02 15.76
C ALA A 117 8.96 9.91 15.14
N ALA A 118 10.18 9.38 14.91
CA ALA A 118 11.29 10.12 14.31
C ALA A 118 11.03 10.51 12.84
N ILE A 119 10.20 9.74 12.13
CA ILE A 119 9.74 10.08 10.77
C ILE A 119 8.83 11.31 10.79
N ASN A 120 8.22 11.62 11.94
CA ASN A 120 7.03 12.45 12.00
C ASN A 120 7.23 13.84 12.62
N LYS A 121 7.28 14.86 11.74
CA LYS A 121 6.86 16.26 11.97
C LYS A 121 6.47 16.93 10.64
N THR A 122 5.60 16.33 9.82
CA THR A 122 5.20 16.90 8.51
C THR A 122 3.71 17.24 8.46
N SER A 123 3.33 18.19 7.60
CA SER A 123 1.95 18.65 7.39
C SER A 123 0.98 17.55 6.93
N CYS A 124 1.50 16.43 6.43
CA CYS A 124 0.74 15.29 5.92
C CYS A 124 -0.12 14.62 7.00
N PHE A 125 0.42 14.53 8.23
CA PHE A 125 -0.24 13.86 9.34
C PHE A 125 -0.03 14.64 10.65
N PRO A 126 -0.75 15.76 10.84
CA PRO A 126 -0.53 16.67 11.96
C PRO A 126 -0.79 16.03 13.33
N LYS A 127 -1.56 14.94 13.39
CA LYS A 127 -1.88 14.19 14.62
C LYS A 127 -0.87 13.08 14.96
N GLY A 128 0.21 12.95 14.19
CA GLY A 128 1.25 11.95 14.46
C GLY A 128 0.96 10.56 13.86
N HIS A 129 1.92 9.63 14.02
CA HIS A 129 1.94 8.35 13.30
C HIS A 129 0.80 7.42 13.73
N LYS A 130 0.27 7.62 14.93
CA LYS A 130 -0.90 6.87 15.45
C LYS A 130 -2.17 7.06 14.63
N THR A 131 -2.22 8.10 13.79
CA THR A 131 -3.36 8.38 12.91
C THR A 131 -3.16 7.91 11.49
N TRP A 132 -2.03 7.27 11.18
CA TRP A 132 -1.75 6.79 9.83
C TRP A 132 -2.67 5.63 9.48
N PRO A 133 -3.27 5.62 8.28
CA PRO A 133 -3.91 4.43 7.73
C PRO A 133 -2.95 3.24 7.73
N LEU A 134 -3.47 2.02 7.91
CA LEU A 134 -2.66 0.81 7.95
C LEU A 134 -1.74 0.69 6.72
N GLU A 135 -2.26 1.00 5.53
CA GLU A 135 -1.50 0.97 4.27
C GLU A 135 -0.26 1.88 4.34
N VAL A 136 -0.40 3.10 4.86
CA VAL A 136 0.72 4.03 5.01
C VAL A 136 1.76 3.48 5.99
N GLN A 137 1.31 2.89 7.10
CA GLN A 137 2.20 2.25 8.07
C GLN A 137 2.97 1.10 7.44
N GLU A 138 2.31 0.25 6.65
CA GLU A 138 2.95 -0.87 5.95
C GLU A 138 3.99 -0.41 4.92
N LEU A 139 3.67 0.64 4.15
CA LEU A 139 4.62 1.22 3.21
C LEU A 139 5.81 1.87 3.93
N VAL A 140 5.61 2.50 5.10
CA VAL A 140 6.69 3.02 5.94
C VAL A 140 7.58 1.88 6.42
N LYS A 141 6.97 0.76 6.81
CA LYS A 141 7.71 -0.43 7.25
C LYS A 141 8.58 -1.01 6.13
N LEU A 142 8.02 -1.11 4.92
CA LEU A 142 8.76 -1.51 3.73
C LEU A 142 10.01 -0.64 3.52
N GLU A 143 9.86 0.69 3.59
CA GLU A 143 10.98 1.61 3.39
C GLU A 143 12.08 1.44 4.45
N LEU A 144 11.70 1.36 5.72
CA LEU A 144 12.65 1.16 6.82
C LEU A 144 13.37 -0.17 6.70
N TYR A 145 12.68 -1.23 6.30
CA TYR A 145 13.30 -2.52 5.99
C TYR A 145 14.35 -2.38 4.89
N ILE A 146 13.99 -1.79 3.75
CA ILE A 146 14.92 -1.59 2.63
C ILE A 146 16.16 -0.81 3.07
N LYS A 147 15.97 0.30 3.80
CA LYS A 147 17.07 1.12 4.31
C LYS A 147 17.98 0.34 5.27
N SER A 148 17.38 -0.35 6.24
CA SER A 148 18.13 -1.12 7.23
C SER A 148 18.98 -2.23 6.60
N ARG A 149 18.47 -2.89 5.55
CA ARG A 149 19.10 -4.07 4.97
C ARG A 149 20.09 -3.76 3.84
N TYR A 150 19.85 -2.70 3.06
CA TYR A 150 20.58 -2.45 1.82
C TYR A 150 21.35 -1.12 1.79
N VAL A 151 21.14 -0.24 2.77
CA VAL A 151 21.73 1.11 2.78
C VAL A 151 22.61 1.36 4.00
N LYS A 152 22.38 0.66 5.12
CA LYS A 152 22.98 0.99 6.42
C LYS A 152 24.51 0.76 6.51
N ASP A 153 25.11 -0.06 5.63
CA ASP A 153 26.48 -0.58 5.84
C ASP A 153 27.44 -0.45 4.64
N SER A 154 27.22 0.48 3.69
CA SER A 154 28.05 0.55 2.48
C SER A 154 28.41 1.98 2.09
N ASP A 155 29.66 2.39 2.22
CA ASP A 155 30.15 3.68 1.69
C ASP A 155 30.08 3.79 0.16
N ASN A 156 29.85 2.67 -0.54
CA ASN A 156 29.78 2.62 -2.00
C ASN A 156 28.33 2.64 -2.51
N SER A 157 27.88 3.80 -2.99
CA SER A 157 26.54 4.02 -3.55
C SER A 157 26.21 3.15 -4.77
N VAL A 158 27.22 2.73 -5.54
CA VAL A 158 27.04 1.86 -6.72
C VAL A 158 26.66 0.45 -6.29
N GLU A 159 27.36 -0.09 -5.29
CA GLU A 159 27.09 -1.44 -4.78
C GLU A 159 25.74 -1.51 -4.05
N GLN A 160 25.37 -0.47 -3.30
CA GLN A 160 24.03 -0.35 -2.71
C GLN A 160 22.94 -0.44 -3.78
N THR A 161 23.06 0.35 -4.84
CA THR A 161 22.10 0.39 -5.95
C THR A 161 22.00 -0.98 -6.63
N ARG A 162 23.14 -1.65 -6.85
CA ARG A 162 23.18 -2.99 -7.44
C ARG A 162 22.46 -4.02 -6.58
N ARG A 163 22.73 -4.05 -5.28
CA ARG A 163 22.08 -4.97 -4.32
C ARG A 163 20.58 -4.73 -4.25
N LEU A 164 20.18 -3.46 -4.18
CA LEU A 164 18.78 -3.06 -4.14
C LEU A 164 18.03 -3.48 -5.41
N ASN A 165 18.62 -3.26 -6.60
CA ASN A 165 18.04 -3.68 -7.87
C ASN A 165 17.95 -5.20 -8.00
N SER A 166 18.97 -5.92 -7.54
CA SER A 166 18.98 -7.39 -7.55
C SER A 166 17.88 -7.95 -6.63
N PHE A 167 17.76 -7.41 -5.42
CA PHE A 167 16.68 -7.76 -4.49
C PHE A 167 15.31 -7.50 -5.12
N PHE A 168 15.07 -6.28 -5.62
CA PHE A 168 13.81 -5.91 -6.26
C PHE A 168 13.44 -6.84 -7.41
N THR A 169 14.38 -7.13 -8.30
CA THR A 169 14.18 -8.06 -9.44
C THR A 169 13.82 -9.46 -8.95
N SER A 170 14.41 -9.93 -7.85
CA SER A 170 14.11 -11.24 -7.28
C SER A 170 12.68 -11.33 -6.73
N ILE A 171 12.16 -10.25 -6.15
CA ILE A 171 10.80 -10.19 -5.62
C ILE A 171 9.79 -10.19 -6.75
N ILE A 172 9.96 -9.31 -7.75
CA ILE A 172 9.03 -9.21 -8.89
C ILE A 172 8.87 -10.54 -9.62
N ARG A 173 9.97 -11.29 -9.79
CA ARG A 173 9.99 -12.58 -10.50
C ARG A 173 9.33 -13.73 -9.73
N LYS A 174 9.24 -13.66 -8.40
CA LYS A 174 8.72 -14.76 -7.57
C LYS A 174 7.19 -14.77 -7.48
N SER A 175 6.59 -13.61 -7.59
CA SER A 175 5.14 -13.41 -7.54
C SER A 175 4.51 -13.57 -8.92
N ASN A 176 3.41 -14.30 -9.01
CA ASN A 176 2.62 -14.37 -10.23
C ASN A 176 1.56 -13.26 -10.23
N GLU A 177 1.54 -12.44 -11.26
CA GLU A 177 0.48 -11.47 -11.51
C GLU A 177 -0.36 -11.84 -12.73
N THR A 178 -1.62 -11.44 -12.71
CA THR A 178 -2.52 -11.50 -13.86
C THR A 178 -3.22 -10.16 -13.99
N LEU A 179 -3.10 -9.51 -15.14
CA LEU A 179 -3.85 -8.28 -15.43
C LEU A 179 -5.16 -8.67 -16.10
N PHE A 180 -6.28 -8.19 -15.58
CA PHE A 180 -7.60 -8.61 -16.04
C PHE A 180 -8.21 -7.74 -17.14
N PHE A 181 -7.80 -6.47 -17.22
CA PHE A 181 -8.30 -5.42 -18.15
C PHE A 181 -9.77 -5.49 -18.55
#